data_AF-A0A2V2MZP5-F1
#
_entry.id   AF-A0A2V2MZP5-F1
#
_cell.length_a   1.000
_cell.length_b   1.000
_cell.length_c   1.000
_cell.angle_alpha   90.00
_cell.angle_beta   90.00
_cell.angle_gamma   90.00
#
_symmetry.space_group_name_H-M   'P 1'
#
loop_
_entity.id
_entity.type
_entity.pdbx_description
1 polymer ?
#
loop_
_entity_poly.entity_id
_entity_poly.type
_entity_poly.pdbx_seq_one_letter_code
_entity_poly.pdbx_strand_id
1 'polypeptide(L)' 'MSEDTLAQIHQKGLEILFRELGPVDAVKFLQLYDKGHGDYTKERSQWLEKDPDVFLSNFLDWKEKRKESPKKV' A
#
# COMPACT_ATOMS: atom_id res chain seq x y z
N MET A 1 -28.71 -10.67 -18.99
CA MET A 1 -27.90 -10.49 -17.77
C MET A 1 -26.47 -10.32 -18.23
N SER A 2 -25.89 -9.13 -18.13
CA SER A 2 -24.45 -8.95 -18.43
C SER A 2 -23.66 -9.59 -17.31
N GLU A 3 -22.82 -10.56 -17.63
CA GLU A 3 -21.91 -11.15 -16.65
C GLU A 3 -20.87 -10.10 -16.22
N ASP A 4 -20.56 -10.07 -14.93
CA ASP A 4 -19.48 -9.25 -14.42
C ASP A 4 -18.14 -9.75 -14.99
N THR A 5 -17.26 -8.82 -15.35
CA THR A 5 -15.87 -9.16 -15.69
C THR A 5 -15.14 -9.70 -14.46
N LEU A 6 -14.07 -10.46 -14.68
CA LEU A 6 -13.22 -10.95 -13.58
C LEU A 6 -12.73 -9.83 -12.65
N ALA A 7 -12.41 -8.66 -13.21
CA ALA A 7 -11.99 -7.50 -12.44
C ALA A 7 -13.13 -6.98 -11.53
N GLN A 8 -14.36 -6.94 -12.02
CA GLN A 8 -15.54 -6.54 -11.24
C GLN A 8 -15.85 -7.55 -10.13
N ILE A 9 -15.73 -8.86 -10.42
CA ILE A 9 -15.90 -9.91 -9.42
C ILE A 9 -14.84 -9.78 -8.32
N HIS A 10 -13.57 -9.57 -8.71
CA HIS A 10 -12.47 -9.38 -7.78
C HIS A 10 -12.68 -8.16 -6.88
N GLN A 11 -13.06 -7.03 -7.46
CA GLN A 11 -13.33 -5.82 -6.68
C GLN A 11 -14.49 -6.00 -5.71
N LYS A 12 -15.62 -6.58 -6.15
CA LYS A 12 -16.77 -6.88 -5.27
C LYS A 12 -16.37 -7.83 -4.14
N GLY A 13 -15.56 -8.84 -4.43
CA GLY A 13 -15.06 -9.79 -3.44
C GLY A 13 -14.20 -9.10 -2.37
N LEU A 14 -13.28 -8.22 -2.78
CA LEU A 14 -12.50 -7.43 -1.84
C LEU A 14 -13.40 -6.54 -0.96
N GLU A 15 -14.31 -5.78 -1.55
CA GLU A 15 -15.22 -4.89 -0.80
C GLU A 15 -16.01 -5.65 0.28
N ILE A 16 -16.52 -6.84 -0.05
CA ILE A 16 -17.22 -7.70 0.91
C ILE A 16 -16.28 -8.19 2.01
N LEU A 17 -15.09 -8.71 1.66
CA LEU A 17 -14.13 -9.19 2.65
C LEU A 17 -13.74 -8.08 3.64
N PHE A 18 -13.44 -6.88 3.14
CA PHE A 18 -13.09 -5.73 3.97
C PHE A 18 -14.26 -5.28 4.86
N ARG A 19 -15.50 -5.35 4.37
CA ARG A 19 -16.69 -5.00 5.15
C ARG A 19 -16.96 -5.98 6.28
N GLU A 20 -16.87 -7.29 6.01
CA GLU A 20 -17.27 -8.33 6.97
C GLU A 20 -16.16 -8.70 7.97
N LEU A 21 -14.90 -8.73 7.52
CA LEU A 21 -13.76 -9.14 8.36
C LEU A 21 -13.00 -7.95 8.95
N GLY A 22 -13.18 -6.76 8.38
CA GLY A 22 -12.31 -5.63 8.65
C GLY A 22 -10.95 -5.76 7.93
N PRO A 23 -10.17 -4.68 7.86
CA PRO A 23 -9.01 -4.59 6.99
C PRO A 23 -7.87 -5.54 7.36
N VAL A 24 -7.64 -5.76 8.65
CA VAL A 24 -6.53 -6.60 9.13
C VAL A 24 -6.78 -8.06 8.79
N ASP A 25 -7.97 -8.58 9.09
CA ASP A 25 -8.27 -9.99 8.90
C ASP A 25 -8.61 -10.32 7.43
N ALA A 26 -9.16 -9.36 6.67
CA ALA A 26 -9.30 -9.49 5.22
C ALA A 26 -7.94 -9.68 4.51
N VAL A 27 -6.92 -8.91 4.88
CA VAL A 27 -5.57 -9.06 4.30
C VAL A 27 -4.96 -10.43 4.64
N LYS A 28 -5.07 -10.88 5.89
CA LYS A 28 -4.60 -12.22 6.27
C LYS A 28 -5.33 -13.33 5.51
N PHE A 29 -6.64 -13.19 5.33
CA PHE A 29 -7.43 -14.13 4.54
C PHE A 29 -6.93 -14.21 3.10
N LEU A 30 -6.69 -13.07 2.45
CA LEU A 30 -6.13 -13.05 1.09
C LEU A 30 -4.77 -13.74 1.03
N GLN A 31 -3.91 -13.52 2.03
CA GLN A 31 -2.58 -14.14 2.12
C GLN A 31 -2.60 -15.68 2.23
N LEU A 32 -3.71 -16.29 2.67
CA LEU A 32 -3.85 -17.74 2.71
C LEU A 32 -3.91 -18.36 1.30
N TYR A 33 -4.48 -17.62 0.34
CA TYR A 33 -4.73 -18.11 -1.02
C TYR A 33 -3.78 -17.49 -2.05
N ASP A 34 -3.27 -16.30 -1.76
CA ASP A 34 -2.30 -15.60 -2.59
C ASP A 34 -1.09 -15.19 -1.74
N LYS A 35 0.07 -15.78 -2.00
CA LYS A 35 1.32 -15.40 -1.31
C LYS A 35 1.83 -14.02 -1.73
N GLY A 36 1.17 -13.37 -2.69
CA GLY A 36 1.67 -12.20 -3.36
C GLY A 36 2.74 -12.56 -4.38
N HIS A 37 3.11 -11.56 -5.18
CA HIS A 37 4.11 -11.69 -6.23
C HIS A 37 5.21 -10.65 -5.96
N GLY A 38 6.44 -10.96 -6.37
CA GLY A 38 7.59 -10.07 -6.19
C GLY A 38 8.42 -10.37 -4.95
N ASP A 39 9.59 -9.76 -4.88
CA ASP A 39 10.51 -9.88 -3.74
C ASP A 39 10.74 -8.47 -3.20
N TYR A 40 9.81 -8.02 -2.36
CA TYR A 40 9.87 -6.67 -1.80
C TYR A 40 11.18 -6.42 -1.06
N THR A 41 11.81 -7.44 -0.46
CA THR A 41 13.11 -7.29 0.19
C THR A 41 14.20 -6.91 -0.81
N LYS A 42 14.26 -7.61 -1.95
CA LYS A 42 15.21 -7.28 -3.03
C LYS A 42 14.89 -5.94 -3.70
N GLU A 43 13.63 -5.71 -4.03
CA GLU A 43 13.18 -4.48 -4.70
C GLU A 43 13.41 -3.26 -3.81
N ARG A 44 13.07 -3.34 -2.52
CA ARG A 44 13.30 -2.28 -1.54
C ARG A 44 14.76 -1.90 -1.44
N SER A 45 15.66 -2.88 -1.53
CA SER A 45 17.10 -2.66 -1.43
C SER A 45 17.67 -1.80 -2.56
N GLN A 46 16.98 -1.68 -3.70
CA GLN A 46 17.45 -0.89 -4.85
C GLN A 46 17.34 0.62 -4.64
N TRP A 47 16.41 1.08 -3.79
CA TRP A 47 16.12 2.50 -3.59
C TRP A 47 16.01 2.88 -2.11
N LEU A 48 16.24 1.94 -1.19
CA LEU A 48 16.39 2.25 0.22
C LEU A 48 17.68 3.01 0.45
N GLU A 49 17.54 4.27 0.84
CA GLU A 49 18.64 5.05 1.38
C GLU A 49 19.20 4.31 2.60
N LYS A 50 20.50 3.98 2.53
CA LYS A 50 21.19 3.20 3.57
C LYS A 50 21.93 4.11 4.53
N ASP A 51 22.23 5.34 4.10
CA ASP A 51 22.88 6.33 4.93
C ASP A 51 21.83 7.04 5.80
N PRO A 52 21.88 6.88 7.14
CA PRO A 52 20.94 7.53 8.05
C PRO A 52 20.97 9.06 7.94
N ASP A 53 22.14 9.66 7.68
CA ASP A 53 22.28 11.12 7.60
C ASP A 53 21.64 11.66 6.33
N VAL A 54 21.78 10.95 5.21
CA VAL A 54 21.09 11.27 3.95
C VAL A 54 19.58 11.08 4.09
N PHE A 55 19.14 10.02 4.77
CA PHE A 55 17.71 9.84 5.06
C PHE A 55 17.15 10.99 5.90
N LEU A 56 17.85 11.37 6.97
CA LEU A 56 17.41 12.43 7.89
C LEU A 56 17.34 13.78 7.21
N SER A 57 18.34 14.15 6.41
CA SER A 57 18.33 15.42 5.66
C SER A 57 17.16 15.47 4.68
N ASN A 58 16.95 14.43 3.87
CA ASN A 58 15.80 14.33 2.96
C ASN A 58 14.45 14.41 3.68
N PHE A 59 14.33 13.76 4.84
CA PHE A 59 13.12 13.79 5.66
C PHE A 59 12.83 15.19 6.24
N LEU A 60 13.84 15.89 6.74
CA LEU A 60 13.72 17.24 7.27
C LEU A 60 13.33 18.23 6.19
N ASP A 61 13.96 18.15 5.02
CA ASP A 61 13.63 18.99 3.85
C ASP A 61 12.18 18.81 3.41
N TRP A 62 11.73 17.55 3.34
CA TRP A 62 10.34 17.23 3.04
C TRP A 62 9.37 17.79 4.10
N LYS A 63 9.74 17.72 5.38
CA LYS A 63 8.92 18.22 6.48
C LYS A 63 8.75 19.73 6.40
N GLU A 64 9.81 20.47 6.04
CA GLU A 64 9.76 21.92 5.92
C GLU A 64 8.86 22.35 4.75
N LYS A 65 9.04 21.74 3.58
CA LYS A 65 8.19 21.97 2.39
C LYS A 65 6.69 21.71 2.66
N ARG A 66 6.38 20.78 3.57
CA ARG A 66 4.99 20.50 3.97
C ARG A 66 4.40 21.53 4.92
N LYS A 67 5.20 22.23 5.72
CA LYS A 67 4.71 23.35 6.53
C LYS A 67 4.26 24.51 5.64
N GLU A 68 4.95 24.71 4.51
CA GLU A 68 4.66 25.77 3.54
C GLU A 68 3.49 25.42 2.59
N SER A 69 3.11 24.15 2.52
CA SER A 69 1.98 23.71 1.71
C SER A 69 0.66 24.02 2.44
N PRO A 70 -0.27 24.81 1.86
CA PRO A 70 -1.55 25.07 2.50
C PRO A 70 -2.30 23.75 2.67
N LYS A 71 -2.88 23.53 3.85
CA LYS A 71 -3.81 22.41 4.06
C LYS A 71 -4.91 22.53 3.01
N LYS A 72 -4.94 21.62 2.03
CA LYS A 72 -6.14 21.41 1.22
C LYS A 72 -7.21 20.87 2.18
N VAL A 73 -8.05 21.77 2.65
CA VAL A 73 -9.34 21.48 3.28
C VAL A 73 -10.28 21.00 2.18
#